data_AF-A0A173TYH8-F1
#
_entry.id   AF-A0A173TYH8-F1
#
_cell.length_a   1.000
_cell.length_b   1.000
_cell.length_c   1.000
_cell.angle_alpha   90.00
_cell.angle_beta   90.00
_cell.angle_gamma   90.00
#
_symmetry.space_group_name_H-M   'P 1'
#
loop_
_entity.id
_entity.type
_entity.pdbx_description
1 polymer ?
#
loop_
_entity_poly.entity_id
_entity_poly.type
_entity_poly.pdbx_seq_one_letter_code
_entity_poly.pdbx_strand_id
1 'polypeptide(L)'
;MSKKPPLQNQGFKWWEHVTEIWAVATNIYIEGTFPNGVQYDMASAIQLMHNMMVAHAKAVIAYKEAGYEGKIGIVHSLESKYPYDKTKDEDVKAAKNEDVLNNQFLLDATFLGEYRDETMEIINRLVELNNGSFHASKDDMEILKEAAYWYREVSKTKEL
;
A
#
# COMPACT_ATOMS: atom_id res chain seq x y z
N MET A 1 -3.41 -37.49 13.45
CA MET A 1 -2.45 -36.55 12.82
C MET A 1 -2.39 -35.31 13.70
N SER A 2 -1.24 -35.06 14.31
CA SER A 2 -1.04 -33.93 15.22
C SER A 2 -1.12 -32.62 14.42
N LYS A 3 -2.14 -31.79 14.70
CA LYS A 3 -2.14 -30.39 14.25
C LYS A 3 -0.95 -29.74 14.94
N LYS A 4 0.03 -29.26 14.18
CA LYS A 4 1.09 -28.40 14.73
C LYS A 4 0.39 -27.31 15.56
N PRO A 5 0.87 -26.99 16.77
CA PRO A 5 0.30 -25.89 17.51
C PRO A 5 0.34 -24.64 16.61
N PRO A 6 -0.69 -23.79 16.61
CA PRO A 6 -0.54 -22.46 16.02
C PRO A 6 0.68 -21.79 16.68
N LEU A 7 1.25 -20.77 16.04
CA LEU A 7 2.37 -19.96 16.55
C LEU A 7 2.00 -19.18 17.85
N GLN A 8 1.31 -19.80 18.80
CA GLN A 8 0.99 -19.28 20.10
C GLN A 8 2.25 -19.34 20.97
N ASN A 9 2.55 -18.18 21.58
CA ASN A 9 3.54 -17.96 22.64
C ASN A 9 5.02 -17.87 22.25
N GLN A 10 5.37 -16.96 21.33
CA GLN A 10 6.71 -16.35 21.35
C GLN A 10 6.75 -14.94 21.97
N GLY A 11 5.64 -14.44 22.54
CA GLY A 11 5.63 -13.16 23.24
C GLY A 11 5.82 -11.93 22.35
N PHE A 12 5.70 -12.07 21.02
CA PHE A 12 5.74 -10.93 20.10
C PHE A 12 4.51 -10.05 20.29
N LYS A 13 4.76 -8.81 20.74
CA LYS A 13 3.71 -7.81 20.96
C LYS A 13 3.31 -7.09 19.67
N TRP A 14 4.20 -7.12 18.67
CA TRP A 14 4.07 -6.37 17.41
C TRP A 14 4.52 -7.22 16.23
N TRP A 15 3.69 -7.24 15.19
CA TRP A 15 3.98 -7.86 13.91
C TRP A 15 3.91 -6.79 12.82
N GLU A 16 5.04 -6.58 12.16
CA GLU A 16 5.16 -5.75 10.96
C GLU A 16 5.33 -6.70 9.78
N HIS A 17 4.40 -6.67 8.81
CA HIS A 17 4.43 -7.62 7.69
C HIS A 17 5.18 -7.06 6.48
N VAL A 18 4.90 -5.80 6.15
CA VAL A 18 5.50 -5.10 5.02
C VAL A 18 5.91 -3.70 5.48
N THR A 19 7.10 -3.27 5.08
CA THR A 19 7.63 -1.92 5.36
C THR A 19 7.94 -1.23 4.04
N GLU A 20 7.65 0.07 3.97
CA GLU A 20 8.09 1.00 2.92
C GLU A 20 7.84 0.51 1.49
N ILE A 21 6.59 0.13 1.19
CA ILE A 21 6.18 -0.37 -0.14
C ILE A 21 6.60 0.58 -1.28
N TRP A 22 6.46 1.90 -1.08
CA TRP A 22 6.92 2.90 -2.04
C TRP A 22 8.43 2.78 -2.31
N ALA A 23 9.25 2.69 -1.27
CA ALA A 23 10.69 2.54 -1.41
C ALA A 23 11.05 1.25 -2.17
N VAL A 24 10.38 0.14 -1.88
CA VAL A 24 10.59 -1.12 -2.61
C VAL A 24 10.23 -0.96 -4.09
N ALA A 25 9.07 -0.38 -4.40
CA ALA A 25 8.62 -0.20 -5.78
C ALA A 25 9.52 0.75 -6.58
N THR A 26 9.91 1.89 -6.00
CA THR A 26 10.76 2.85 -6.70
C THR A 26 12.15 2.29 -6.96
N ASN A 27 12.78 1.63 -5.97
CA ASN A 27 14.14 1.13 -6.12
C ASN A 27 14.22 -0.10 -7.05
N ILE A 28 13.14 -0.88 -7.18
CA ILE A 28 13.10 -2.02 -8.12
C ILE A 28 12.72 -1.57 -9.53
N TYR A 29 11.69 -0.75 -9.71
CA TYR A 29 11.10 -0.53 -11.04
C TYR A 29 11.28 0.88 -11.62
N ILE A 30 11.57 1.89 -10.79
CA ILE A 30 11.69 3.28 -11.24
C ILE A 30 13.17 3.68 -11.33
N GLU A 31 13.90 3.59 -10.23
CA GLU A 31 15.31 3.98 -10.12
C GLU A 31 16.27 2.85 -10.53
N GLY A 32 15.87 1.59 -10.29
CA GLY A 32 16.64 0.39 -10.63
C GLY A 32 17.90 0.18 -9.77
N THR A 33 17.89 0.66 -8.53
CA THR A 33 19.01 0.59 -7.57
C THR A 33 19.05 -0.71 -6.76
N PHE A 34 17.92 -1.41 -6.63
CA PHE A 34 17.84 -2.70 -5.95
C PHE A 34 18.23 -3.87 -6.89
N PRO A 35 18.59 -5.05 -6.35
CA PRO A 35 18.93 -6.22 -7.17
C PRO A 35 17.82 -6.58 -8.17
N ASN A 36 18.20 -6.90 -9.41
CA ASN A 36 17.30 -7.12 -10.54
C ASN A 36 16.40 -5.92 -10.89
N GLY A 37 16.80 -4.72 -10.48
CA GLY A 37 16.07 -3.50 -10.76
C GLY A 37 16.05 -3.16 -12.25
N VAL A 38 14.93 -2.60 -12.69
CA VAL A 38 14.75 -1.95 -13.99
C VAL A 38 14.51 -0.46 -13.77
N GLN A 39 14.65 0.32 -14.83
CA GLN A 39 14.46 1.76 -14.77
C GLN A 39 13.20 2.17 -15.55
N TYR A 40 12.49 3.15 -15.00
CA TYR A 40 11.36 3.81 -15.66
C TYR A 40 10.15 2.90 -15.98
N ASP A 41 9.98 1.79 -15.27
CA ASP A 41 8.82 0.89 -15.40
C ASP A 41 7.74 1.23 -14.37
N MET A 42 6.99 2.30 -14.66
CA MET A 42 5.92 2.78 -13.78
C MET A 42 4.77 1.78 -13.62
N ALA A 43 4.46 1.02 -14.67
CA ALA A 43 3.36 0.06 -14.64
C ALA A 43 3.66 -1.09 -13.66
N SER A 44 4.87 -1.66 -13.75
CA SER A 44 5.30 -2.69 -12.81
C SER A 44 5.45 -2.17 -11.39
N ALA A 45 5.92 -0.92 -11.21
CA ALA A 45 6.00 -0.28 -9.90
C ALA A 45 4.61 -0.20 -9.23
N ILE A 46 3.61 0.34 -9.93
CA ILE A 46 2.25 0.50 -9.43
C ILE A 46 1.59 -0.86 -9.18
N GLN A 47 1.76 -1.83 -10.08
CA GLN A 47 1.21 -3.18 -9.88
C GLN A 47 1.86 -3.89 -8.68
N LEU A 48 3.17 -3.72 -8.48
CA LEU A 48 3.87 -4.25 -7.30
C LEU A 48 3.30 -3.64 -6.02
N MET A 49 3.11 -2.32 -5.98
CA MET A 49 2.53 -1.64 -4.82
C MET A 49 1.15 -2.22 -4.46
N HIS A 50 0.27 -2.39 -5.45
CA HIS A 50 -1.04 -3.02 -5.24
C HIS A 50 -0.91 -4.45 -4.69
N ASN A 51 -0.08 -5.28 -5.32
CA ASN A 51 0.10 -6.68 -4.92
C ASN A 51 0.66 -6.79 -3.48
N MET A 52 1.60 -5.93 -3.10
CA MET A 52 2.13 -5.88 -1.74
C MET A 52 1.08 -5.43 -0.72
N MET A 53 0.22 -4.48 -1.09
CA MET A 53 -0.92 -4.07 -0.25
C MET A 53 -1.93 -5.22 -0.05
N VAL A 54 -2.22 -5.99 -1.11
CA VAL A 54 -3.08 -7.18 -1.01
C VAL A 54 -2.45 -8.26 -0.12
N ALA A 55 -1.15 -8.51 -0.27
CA ALA A 55 -0.44 -9.46 0.59
C ALA A 55 -0.50 -9.05 2.07
N HIS A 56 -0.28 -7.77 2.34
CA HIS A 56 -0.44 -7.19 3.68
C HIS A 56 -1.87 -7.35 4.21
N ALA A 57 -2.89 -7.04 3.42
CA ALA A 57 -4.28 -7.21 3.80
C ALA A 57 -4.63 -8.67 4.17
N LYS A 58 -4.15 -9.65 3.38
CA LYS A 58 -4.29 -11.08 3.71
C LYS A 58 -3.63 -11.44 5.05
N ALA A 59 -2.46 -10.89 5.34
CA ALA A 59 -1.78 -11.11 6.61
C ALA A 59 -2.56 -10.52 7.80
N VAL A 60 -3.13 -9.32 7.65
CA VAL A 60 -4.01 -8.70 8.65
C VAL A 60 -5.22 -9.56 8.96
N ILE A 61 -5.93 -10.02 7.92
CA ILE A 61 -7.11 -10.87 8.06
C ILE A 61 -6.74 -12.16 8.80
N ALA A 62 -5.74 -12.89 8.32
CA ALA A 62 -5.29 -14.13 8.94
C ALA A 62 -4.86 -13.94 10.40
N TYR A 63 -4.20 -12.83 10.72
CA TYR A 63 -3.80 -12.50 12.09
C TYR A 63 -5.01 -12.27 13.01
N LYS A 64 -6.03 -11.56 12.52
CA LYS A 64 -7.26 -11.27 13.26
C LYS A 64 -8.12 -12.51 13.45
N GLU A 65 -8.31 -13.31 12.41
CA GLU A 65 -9.06 -14.57 12.47
C GLU A 65 -8.42 -15.59 13.42
N ALA A 66 -7.09 -15.60 13.52
CA ALA A 66 -6.36 -16.46 14.44
C ALA A 66 -6.48 -16.05 15.93
N GLY A 67 -7.07 -14.88 16.23
CA GLY A 67 -7.32 -14.42 17.59
C GLY A 67 -6.05 -14.07 18.38
N TYR A 68 -4.99 -13.61 17.72
CA TYR A 68 -3.76 -13.19 18.39
C TYR A 68 -3.95 -11.88 19.17
N GLU A 69 -3.41 -11.83 20.40
CA GLU A 69 -3.57 -10.68 21.31
C GLU A 69 -2.62 -9.50 21.02
N GLY A 70 -1.62 -9.67 20.16
CA GLY A 70 -0.69 -8.60 19.76
C GLY A 70 -1.27 -7.66 18.71
N LYS A 71 -0.44 -6.74 18.21
CA LYS A 71 -0.81 -5.77 17.17
C LYS A 71 -0.16 -6.11 15.83
N ILE A 72 -0.88 -5.88 14.74
CA ILE A 72 -0.39 -6.03 13.36
C ILE A 72 -0.57 -4.72 12.60
N GLY A 73 0.42 -4.33 11.80
CA GLY A 73 0.43 -3.05 11.11
C GLY A 73 1.31 -3.05 9.85
N ILE A 74 1.21 -1.95 9.11
CA ILE A 74 2.07 -1.60 7.98
C ILE A 74 2.82 -0.32 8.31
N VAL A 75 4.07 -0.23 7.86
CA VAL A 75 4.89 0.98 7.98
C VAL A 75 5.01 1.61 6.60
N HIS A 76 4.46 2.83 6.44
CA HIS A 76 4.54 3.60 5.20
C HIS A 76 5.66 4.64 5.28
N SER A 77 6.45 4.78 4.22
CA SER A 77 7.33 5.93 4.02
C SER A 77 6.49 7.08 3.45
N LEU A 78 6.12 8.05 4.27
CA LEU A 78 5.29 9.18 3.82
C LEU A 78 6.16 10.43 3.62
N GLU A 79 6.09 10.99 2.42
CA GLU A 79 6.82 12.20 2.06
C GLU A 79 5.85 13.33 1.72
N SER A 80 6.07 14.50 2.31
CA SER A 80 5.29 15.69 1.92
C SER A 80 5.72 16.17 0.54
N LYS A 81 4.77 16.26 -0.39
CA LYS A 81 5.01 16.78 -1.75
C LYS A 81 4.44 18.18 -1.87
N TYR A 82 5.29 19.13 -2.27
CA TYR A 82 4.91 20.52 -2.47
C TYR A 82 5.24 20.96 -3.89
N PRO A 83 4.36 21.75 -4.54
CA PRO A 83 4.71 22.37 -5.82
C PRO A 83 5.88 23.33 -5.61
N TYR A 84 6.76 23.43 -6.61
CA TYR A 84 7.85 24.38 -6.59
C TYR A 84 7.31 25.83 -6.61
N ASP A 85 6.41 26.13 -7.54
CA ASP A 85 5.64 27.37 -7.59
C ASP A 85 4.13 27.08 -7.48
N LYS A 86 3.50 27.58 -6.41
CA LYS A 86 2.06 27.40 -6.15
C LYS A 86 1.15 28.12 -7.13
N THR A 87 1.67 29.06 -7.90
CA THR A 87 0.90 29.85 -8.89
C THR A 87 0.90 29.21 -10.28
N LYS A 88 1.70 28.16 -10.49
CA LYS A 88 1.77 27.41 -11.74
C LYS A 88 1.00 26.10 -11.63
N ASP A 89 -0.03 25.95 -12.45
CA ASP A 89 -0.86 24.75 -12.47
C ASP A 89 -0.06 23.46 -12.75
N GLU A 90 1.01 23.55 -13.55
CA GLU A 90 1.89 22.41 -13.88
C GLU A 90 2.63 21.90 -12.64
N ASP A 91 3.18 22.79 -11.82
CA ASP A 91 3.88 22.43 -10.58
C ASP A 91 2.91 21.83 -9.56
N VAL A 92 1.69 22.39 -9.45
CA VAL A 92 0.63 21.86 -8.59
C VAL A 92 0.21 20.45 -9.02
N LYS A 93 0.02 20.24 -10.32
CA LYS A 93 -0.30 18.91 -10.87
C LYS A 93 0.84 17.92 -10.66
N ALA A 94 2.10 18.32 -10.86
CA ALA A 94 3.26 17.46 -10.64
C ALA A 94 3.35 17.02 -9.16
N ALA A 95 3.20 17.95 -8.22
CA ALA A 95 3.19 17.62 -6.79
C ALA A 95 2.05 16.68 -6.42
N LYS A 96 0.85 16.88 -6.97
CA LYS A 96 -0.29 16.00 -6.74
C LYS A 96 -0.08 14.60 -7.31
N ASN A 97 0.52 14.48 -8.50
CA ASN A 97 0.81 13.17 -9.09
C ASN A 97 1.74 12.35 -8.20
N GLU A 98 2.79 13.00 -7.71
CA GLU A 98 3.78 12.38 -6.85
C GLU A 98 3.20 12.03 -5.47
N ASP A 99 2.34 12.90 -4.90
CA ASP A 99 1.62 12.59 -3.66
C ASP A 99 0.69 11.38 -3.83
N VAL A 100 0.01 11.29 -4.98
CA VAL A 100 -0.85 10.14 -5.25
C VAL A 100 -0.06 8.85 -5.38
N LEU A 101 1.05 8.90 -6.11
CA LEU A 101 1.90 7.75 -6.37
C LEU A 101 2.56 7.21 -5.08
N ASN A 102 3.13 8.10 -4.26
CA ASN A 102 3.88 7.74 -3.07
C ASN A 102 2.96 7.48 -1.86
N ASN A 103 1.98 8.37 -1.63
CA ASN A 103 1.18 8.37 -0.41
C ASN A 103 -0.24 7.88 -0.67
N GLN A 104 -1.01 8.62 -1.49
CA GLN A 104 -2.47 8.50 -1.55
C GLN A 104 -2.90 7.09 -1.94
N PHE A 105 -2.24 6.50 -2.94
CA PHE A 105 -2.55 5.16 -3.44
C PHE A 105 -2.42 4.09 -2.35
N LEU A 106 -1.33 4.12 -1.58
CA LEU A 106 -1.09 3.17 -0.50
C LEU A 106 -2.03 3.41 0.70
N LEU A 107 -2.29 4.68 1.02
CA LEU A 107 -3.19 5.06 2.12
C LEU A 107 -4.65 4.71 1.82
N ASP A 108 -5.10 4.90 0.58
CA ASP A 108 -6.41 4.49 0.09
C ASP A 108 -6.62 2.99 0.28
N ALA A 109 -5.67 2.17 -0.19
CA ALA A 109 -5.70 0.72 0.03
C ALA A 109 -5.69 0.33 1.52
N THR A 110 -4.95 1.06 2.36
CA THR A 110 -4.81 0.75 3.79
C THR A 110 -6.07 1.06 4.60
N PHE A 111 -6.62 2.26 4.42
CA PHE A 111 -7.62 2.81 5.34
C PHE A 111 -9.03 2.81 4.76
N LEU A 112 -9.18 2.93 3.45
CA LEU A 112 -10.46 2.86 2.77
C LEU A 112 -10.74 1.44 2.29
N GLY A 113 -9.68 0.73 1.87
CA GLY A 113 -9.79 -0.56 1.20
C GLY A 113 -10.34 -0.44 -0.23
N GLU A 114 -10.32 0.77 -0.76
CA GLU A 114 -10.75 1.15 -2.10
C GLU A 114 -9.89 2.32 -2.57
N TYR A 115 -9.76 2.49 -3.89
CA TYR A 115 -9.08 3.62 -4.48
C TYR A 115 -10.10 4.70 -4.83
N ARG A 116 -9.84 5.94 -4.41
CA ARG A 116 -10.68 7.07 -4.81
C ARG A 116 -10.63 7.29 -6.33
N ASP A 117 -11.68 7.89 -6.88
CA ASP A 117 -11.76 8.22 -8.31
C ASP A 117 -10.55 9.04 -8.77
N GLU A 118 -10.16 10.07 -8.01
CA GLU A 118 -8.98 10.89 -8.30
C GLU A 118 -7.67 10.07 -8.27
N THR A 119 -7.55 9.15 -7.31
CA THR A 119 -6.42 8.23 -7.23
C THR A 119 -6.32 7.39 -8.50
N MET A 120 -7.44 6.78 -8.91
CA MET A 120 -7.47 5.95 -10.11
C MET A 120 -7.26 6.75 -11.40
N GLU A 121 -7.79 7.96 -11.51
CA GLU A 121 -7.56 8.84 -12.65
C GLU A 121 -6.07 9.12 -12.84
N ILE A 122 -5.39 9.51 -11.76
CA ILE A 122 -3.95 9.83 -11.80
C ILE A 122 -3.12 8.56 -12.05
N ILE A 123 -3.41 7.46 -11.36
CA ILE A 123 -2.69 6.19 -11.53
C ILE A 123 -2.81 5.67 -12.96
N ASN A 124 -4.03 5.62 -13.51
CA ASN A 124 -4.26 5.18 -14.88
C ASN A 124 -3.52 6.07 -15.88
N ARG A 125 -3.58 7.40 -15.71
CA ARG A 125 -2.82 8.32 -16.58
C ARG A 125 -1.31 8.08 -16.47
N LEU A 126 -0.77 7.87 -15.28
CA LEU A 126 0.68 7.65 -15.08
C LEU A 126 1.16 6.34 -15.72
N VAL A 127 0.39 5.25 -15.63
CA VAL A 127 0.74 4.00 -16.32
C VAL A 127 0.58 4.10 -17.83
N GLU A 128 -0.45 4.80 -18.32
CA GLU A 128 -0.69 5.02 -19.75
C GLU A 128 0.45 5.82 -20.40
N LEU A 129 0.98 6.84 -19.71
CA LEU A 129 2.14 7.60 -20.17
C LEU A 129 3.41 6.73 -20.37
N ASN A 130 3.45 5.56 -19.74
CA ASN A 130 4.54 4.58 -19.85
C ASN A 130 4.13 3.33 -20.66
N ASN A 131 3.10 3.45 -21.50
CA ASN A 131 2.57 2.36 -22.34
C ASN A 131 2.13 1.11 -21.55
N GLY A 132 1.71 1.29 -20.29
CA GLY A 132 1.27 0.22 -19.42
C GLY A 132 -0.20 0.33 -19.02
N SER A 133 -0.64 -0.62 -18.20
CA SER A 133 -1.98 -0.66 -17.63
C SER A 133 -1.91 -1.14 -16.18
N PHE A 134 -2.82 -0.66 -15.34
CA PHE A 134 -2.97 -1.11 -13.97
C PHE A 134 -4.18 -2.05 -13.85
N HIS A 135 -4.02 -3.15 -13.10
CA HIS A 135 -5.11 -4.08 -12.81
C HIS A 135 -5.25 -4.30 -11.30
N ALA A 136 -6.46 -4.03 -10.80
CA ALA A 136 -6.91 -4.47 -9.48
C ALA A 136 -8.13 -5.38 -9.69
N SER A 137 -8.02 -6.65 -9.29
CA SER A 137 -9.13 -7.58 -9.43
C SER A 137 -10.22 -7.29 -8.40
N LYS A 138 -11.45 -7.76 -8.65
CA LYS A 138 -12.55 -7.62 -7.68
C LYS A 138 -12.20 -8.29 -6.35
N ASP A 139 -11.61 -9.47 -6.42
CA ASP A 139 -11.19 -10.26 -5.25
C ASP A 139 -10.13 -9.50 -4.42
N ASP A 140 -9.16 -8.86 -5.10
CA ASP A 140 -8.17 -8.02 -4.42
C ASP A 140 -8.82 -6.86 -3.67
N MET A 141 -9.79 -6.19 -4.29
CA MET A 141 -10.51 -5.09 -3.67
C MET A 141 -11.38 -5.54 -2.49
N GLU A 142 -11.98 -6.73 -2.55
CA GLU A 142 -12.72 -7.32 -1.42
C GLU A 142 -11.80 -7.57 -0.22
N ILE A 143 -10.59 -8.10 -0.47
CA ILE A 143 -9.58 -8.34 0.56
C ILE A 143 -9.11 -7.02 1.19
N LEU A 144 -8.82 -6.00 0.37
CA LEU A 144 -8.41 -4.68 0.88
C LEU A 144 -9.51 -4.06 1.74
N LYS A 145 -10.77 -4.16 1.31
CA LYS A 145 -11.94 -3.65 2.05
C LYS A 145 -12.14 -4.34 3.39
N GLU A 146 -11.96 -5.66 3.45
CA GLU A 146 -12.04 -6.42 4.69
C GLU A 146 -10.91 -6.02 5.66
N ALA A 147 -9.67 -5.93 5.19
CA ALA A 147 -8.55 -5.49 6.03
C ALA A 147 -8.74 -4.06 6.56
N ALA A 148 -9.24 -3.14 5.73
CA ALA A 148 -9.53 -1.76 6.11
C ALA A 148 -10.62 -1.64 7.20
N TYR A 149 -11.55 -2.60 7.29
CA TYR A 149 -12.49 -2.66 8.41
C TYR A 149 -11.75 -2.81 9.74
N TRP A 150 -10.77 -3.71 9.81
CA TRP A 150 -9.98 -3.95 11.03
C TRP A 150 -9.18 -2.73 11.48
N TYR A 151 -8.63 -1.94 10.55
CA TYR A 151 -7.96 -0.68 10.89
C TYR A 151 -8.91 0.37 11.48
N ARG A 152 -10.13 0.45 10.95
CA ARG A 152 -11.15 1.38 11.44
C ARG A 152 -11.74 0.97 12.78
N GLU A 153 -11.92 -0.32 13.04
CA GLU A 153 -12.35 -0.83 14.35
C GLU A 153 -11.40 -0.38 15.47
N VAL A 154 -10.08 -0.53 15.26
CA VAL A 154 -9.05 -0.11 16.23
C VAL A 154 -9.10 1.39 16.49
N SER A 155 -9.40 2.22 15.48
CA SER A 155 -9.52 3.67 15.65
C SER A 155 -10.69 4.10 16.55
N LYS A 156 -11.73 3.26 16.67
CA LYS A 156 -12.92 3.55 17.48
C LYS A 156 -12.73 3.18 18.96
N THR A 157 -11.83 2.26 19.28
CA THR A 157 -11.71 1.72 20.65
C THR A 157 -10.84 2.54 21.61
N LYS A 158 -10.22 3.65 21.19
CA LYS A 158 -9.44 4.58 22.05
C LYS A 158 -8.41 3.90 22.97
N GLU A 159 -7.82 2.78 22.57
CA GLU A 159 -6.67 2.20 23.26
C GLU A 159 -5.37 2.66 22.57
N LEU A 160 -4.87 3.82 23.01
CA LEU A 160 -3.48 4.25 22.83
C LEU A 160 -2.73 4.08 24.14
#